data_AF-A0A953JYR0-F1
#
_entry.id   AF-A0A953JYR0-F1
#
_cell.length_a   1.000
_cell.length_b   1.000
_cell.length_c   1.000
_cell.angle_alpha   90.00
_cell.angle_beta   90.00
_cell.angle_gamma   90.00
#
_symmetry.space_group_name_H-M   'P 1'
#
loop_
_entity.id
_entity.type
_entity.pdbx_description
1 polymer ?
#
loop_
_entity_poly.entity_id
_entity_poly.type
_entity_poly.pdbx_seq_one_letter_code
_entity_poly.pdbx_strand_id
1 'polypeptide(L)'
;PYVKRDTNYMHKHHYRIFDLKKNEVSISAVNWKKLSKDYFPYRIRQEGGTWNSLGLIVFYFPNKFDVYLHDTPMKPLFKREVRNFSHGCMRLQDPFKLGEMVWEHFNPKDTVTSDTLKNWALRDAVEKRYPLKKPIPIEVDYITVTSDSLSHIYFHYDVYGRDEKYLKIIETLNRKVQD
;
A
#
# COMPACT_ATOMS: atom_id res chain seq x y z
N PRO A 1 12.35 13.38 -14.27
CA PRO A 1 12.09 11.93 -14.12
C PRO A 1 13.21 11.09 -14.75
N TYR A 2 13.61 9.98 -14.14
CA TYR A 2 14.68 9.11 -14.65
C TYR A 2 14.44 8.64 -16.08
N VAL A 3 13.19 8.34 -16.42
CA VAL A 3 12.81 7.91 -17.78
C VAL A 3 13.11 8.93 -18.89
N LYS A 4 13.22 10.23 -18.57
CA LYS A 4 13.65 11.26 -19.55
C LYS A 4 15.15 11.19 -19.87
N ARG A 5 15.95 10.61 -18.97
CA ARG A 5 17.40 10.43 -19.13
C ARG A 5 17.72 9.06 -19.73
N ASP A 6 17.00 8.03 -19.29
CA ASP A 6 17.19 6.66 -19.76
C ASP A 6 15.84 5.93 -19.83
N THR A 7 15.39 5.62 -21.06
CA THR A 7 14.16 4.86 -21.29
C THR A 7 14.30 3.38 -20.94
N ASN A 8 15.52 2.83 -20.90
CA ASN A 8 15.78 1.46 -20.47
C ASN A 8 15.40 1.22 -19.01
N TYR A 9 15.33 2.29 -18.20
CA TYR A 9 14.78 2.24 -16.85
C TYR A 9 13.41 1.54 -16.83
N MET A 10 12.54 1.85 -17.80
CA MET A 10 11.19 1.30 -17.83
C MET A 10 11.23 -0.22 -18.08
N HIS A 11 12.05 -0.67 -19.03
CA HIS A 11 12.23 -2.09 -19.31
C HIS A 11 12.87 -2.84 -18.13
N LYS A 12 13.95 -2.28 -17.55
CA LYS A 12 14.67 -2.85 -16.41
C LYS A 12 13.79 -3.03 -15.18
N HIS A 13 12.78 -2.18 -15.00
CA HIS A 13 11.87 -2.22 -13.87
C HIS A 13 10.48 -2.76 -14.22
N HIS A 14 10.33 -3.37 -15.40
CA HIS A 14 9.12 -4.07 -15.84
C HIS A 14 7.89 -3.15 -15.91
N TYR A 15 8.08 -1.94 -16.42
CA TYR A 15 7.00 -1.00 -16.66
C TYR A 15 6.49 -1.12 -18.10
N ARG A 16 5.17 -1.09 -18.25
CA ARG A 16 4.47 -0.91 -19.53
C ARG A 16 3.75 0.43 -19.55
N ILE A 17 3.55 0.96 -20.76
CA ILE A 17 2.88 2.24 -21.00
C ILE A 17 1.60 1.99 -21.78
N PHE A 18 0.54 2.67 -21.38
CA PHE A 18 -0.75 2.63 -22.05
C PHE A 18 -1.20 4.04 -22.39
N ASP A 19 -1.88 4.22 -23.52
CA ASP A 19 -2.58 5.47 -23.83
C ASP A 19 -3.85 5.64 -22.95
N LEU A 20 -4.53 6.77 -23.09
CA LEU A 20 -5.79 7.02 -22.36
C LEU A 20 -6.92 6.06 -22.76
N LYS A 21 -6.82 5.43 -23.94
CA LYS A 21 -7.75 4.40 -24.44
C LYS A 21 -7.37 2.99 -23.96
N LYS A 22 -6.33 2.85 -23.14
CA LYS A 22 -5.77 1.60 -22.60
C LYS A 22 -5.07 0.71 -23.65
N ASN A 23 -4.72 1.23 -24.82
CA ASN A 23 -3.86 0.52 -25.76
C ASN A 23 -2.42 0.56 -25.27
N GLU A 24 -1.70 -0.54 -25.38
CA GLU A 24 -0.27 -0.57 -25.06
C GLU A 24 0.52 0.25 -26.07
N VAL A 25 1.44 1.08 -25.58
CA VAL A 25 2.29 1.96 -26.38
C VAL A 25 3.74 1.59 -26.14
N SER A 26 4.50 1.40 -27.22
CA SER A 26 5.95 1.17 -27.10
C SER A 26 6.64 2.33 -26.38
N ILE A 27 7.48 2.02 -25.40
CA ILE A 27 8.29 2.99 -24.65
C ILE A 27 9.15 3.86 -25.59
N SER A 28 9.64 3.28 -26.69
CA SER A 28 10.45 4.00 -27.69
C SER A 28 9.64 4.95 -28.57
N ALA A 29 8.32 4.73 -28.70
CA ALA A 29 7.43 5.58 -29.48
C ALA A 29 6.94 6.82 -28.69
N VAL A 30 7.16 6.85 -27.38
CA VAL A 30 6.76 7.98 -26.52
C VAL A 30 7.72 9.16 -26.69
N ASN A 31 7.18 10.34 -27.00
CA ASN A 31 7.97 11.57 -27.03
C ASN A 31 8.17 12.14 -25.61
N TRP A 32 9.11 11.57 -24.86
CA TRP A 32 9.43 11.91 -23.47
C TRP A 32 9.76 13.39 -23.23
N LYS A 33 10.27 14.10 -24.25
CA LYS A 33 10.64 15.52 -24.15
C LYS A 33 9.40 16.43 -24.05
N LYS A 34 8.27 16.02 -24.66
CA LYS A 34 7.01 16.78 -24.65
C LYS A 34 6.18 16.58 -23.37
N LEU A 35 6.54 15.61 -22.53
CA LEU A 35 5.79 15.31 -21.31
C LEU A 35 6.18 16.25 -20.17
N SER A 36 5.22 16.66 -19.37
CA SER A 36 5.41 17.49 -18.18
C SER A 36 4.60 16.94 -17.01
N LYS A 37 4.71 17.59 -15.84
CA LYS A 37 3.87 17.27 -14.69
C LYS A 37 2.38 17.52 -15.00
N ASP A 38 2.11 18.55 -15.79
CA ASP A 38 0.75 19.00 -16.11
C ASP A 38 0.23 18.38 -17.43
N TYR A 39 1.10 17.69 -18.18
CA TYR A 39 0.76 17.02 -19.43
C TYR A 39 1.40 15.63 -19.51
N PHE A 40 0.60 14.63 -19.11
CA PHE A 40 0.98 13.21 -19.16
C PHE A 40 -0.22 12.36 -19.64
N PRO A 41 -0.46 12.23 -20.97
CA PRO A 41 -1.61 11.52 -21.52
C PRO A 41 -1.40 10.00 -21.58
N TYR A 42 -0.71 9.44 -20.60
CA TYR A 42 -0.35 8.02 -20.53
C TYR A 42 -0.63 7.46 -19.15
N ARG A 43 -0.73 6.14 -19.07
CA ARG A 43 -0.72 5.37 -17.82
C ARG A 43 0.50 4.47 -17.80
N ILE A 44 1.23 4.49 -16.70
CA ILE A 44 2.34 3.58 -16.46
C ILE A 44 1.85 2.49 -15.51
N ARG A 45 2.09 1.22 -15.85
CA ARG A 45 1.81 0.09 -14.99
C ARG A 45 3.05 -0.76 -14.85
N GLN A 46 3.41 -1.12 -13.62
CA GLN A 46 4.42 -2.14 -13.38
C GLN A 46 3.78 -3.52 -13.52
N GLU A 47 4.46 -4.44 -14.20
CA GLU A 47 4.01 -5.82 -14.32
C GLU A 47 4.06 -6.57 -12.97
N GLY A 48 3.23 -7.61 -12.85
CA GLY A 48 3.27 -8.52 -11.71
C GLY A 48 4.60 -9.27 -11.66
N GLY A 49 5.13 -9.46 -10.46
CA GLY A 49 6.40 -10.14 -10.22
C GLY A 49 6.95 -9.84 -8.83
N THR A 50 7.97 -10.59 -8.41
CA THR A 50 8.59 -10.42 -7.08
C THR A 50 9.26 -9.05 -6.89
N TRP A 51 9.59 -8.38 -7.99
CA TRP A 51 10.14 -7.01 -8.04
C TRP A 51 9.07 -5.91 -8.03
N ASN A 52 7.78 -6.26 -8.14
CA ASN A 52 6.71 -5.28 -8.19
C ASN A 52 6.69 -4.49 -6.87
N SER A 53 6.58 -3.17 -6.96
CA SER A 53 6.56 -2.28 -5.79
C SER A 53 5.39 -2.54 -4.81
N LEU A 54 4.29 -3.10 -5.31
CA LEU A 54 3.13 -3.58 -4.54
C LEU A 54 3.29 -5.01 -4.02
N GLY A 55 4.40 -5.68 -4.34
CA GLY A 55 4.67 -7.06 -4.00
C GLY A 55 3.71 -8.04 -4.69
N LEU A 56 3.49 -9.18 -4.05
CA LEU A 56 2.75 -10.30 -4.64
C LEU A 56 1.26 -10.37 -4.24
N ILE A 57 0.83 -9.57 -3.27
CA ILE A 57 -0.56 -9.53 -2.81
C ILE A 57 -0.94 -8.10 -2.40
N VAL A 58 -2.16 -7.71 -2.76
CA VAL A 58 -2.73 -6.38 -2.47
C VAL A 58 -4.14 -6.57 -1.90
N PHE A 59 -4.42 -5.91 -0.79
CA PHE A 59 -5.75 -5.84 -0.18
C PHE A 59 -6.35 -4.48 -0.49
N TYR A 60 -7.29 -4.48 -1.43
CA TYR A 60 -8.05 -3.30 -1.80
C TYR A 60 -9.14 -3.04 -0.76
N PHE A 61 -9.30 -1.78 -0.37
CA PHE A 61 -10.40 -1.35 0.49
C PHE A 61 -10.92 0.03 0.05
N PRO A 62 -12.22 0.32 0.22
CA PRO A 62 -12.79 1.60 -0.17
C PRO A 62 -12.13 2.76 0.58
N ASN A 63 -11.58 3.73 -0.15
CA ASN A 63 -11.08 4.98 0.39
C ASN A 63 -10.96 6.03 -0.72
N LYS A 64 -10.88 7.31 -0.34
CA LYS A 64 -10.79 8.45 -1.28
C LYS A 64 -9.37 8.82 -1.72
N PHE A 65 -8.38 8.03 -1.32
CA PHE A 65 -6.96 8.37 -1.43
C PHE A 65 -6.16 7.39 -2.31
N ASP A 66 -6.84 6.42 -2.93
CA ASP A 66 -6.22 5.34 -3.71
C ASP A 66 -5.10 4.61 -2.93
N VAL A 67 -5.27 4.44 -1.61
CA VAL A 67 -4.33 3.70 -0.76
C VAL A 67 -4.76 2.25 -0.56
N TYR A 68 -3.79 1.36 -0.39
CA TYR A 68 -4.02 -0.08 -0.21
C TYR A 68 -3.14 -0.62 0.92
N LEU A 69 -3.53 -1.78 1.47
CA LEU A 69 -2.61 -2.62 2.23
C LEU A 69 -1.95 -3.57 1.24
N HIS A 70 -0.63 -3.69 1.25
CA HIS A 70 0.04 -4.50 0.24
C HIS A 70 1.39 -5.08 0.67
N ASP A 71 1.85 -6.08 -0.06
CA ASP A 71 3.19 -6.65 0.08
C ASP A 71 4.28 -5.68 -0.43
N THR A 72 5.56 -5.99 -0.20
CA THR A 72 6.66 -5.20 -0.74
C THR A 72 7.93 -6.03 -0.87
N PRO A 73 8.74 -5.82 -1.94
CA PRO A 73 10.08 -6.39 -2.01
C PRO A 73 11.02 -5.81 -0.95
N MET A 74 10.69 -4.63 -0.41
CA MET A 74 11.52 -3.92 0.58
C MET A 74 11.31 -4.42 2.02
N LYS A 75 11.26 -5.73 2.23
CA LYS A 75 11.11 -6.35 3.57
C LYS A 75 12.14 -5.88 4.61
N PRO A 76 13.42 -5.60 4.26
CA PRO A 76 14.39 -5.12 5.24
C PRO A 76 13.99 -3.80 5.94
N LEU A 77 13.10 -2.99 5.36
CA LEU A 77 12.64 -1.75 5.98
C LEU A 77 11.80 -1.96 7.25
N PHE A 78 11.23 -3.15 7.46
CA PHE A 78 10.51 -3.46 8.69
C PHE A 78 11.42 -3.56 9.91
N LYS A 79 12.75 -3.68 9.72
CA LYS A 79 13.75 -3.65 10.80
C LYS A 79 14.10 -2.23 11.27
N ARG A 80 13.56 -1.19 10.64
CA ARG A 80 13.77 0.20 11.04
C ARG A 80 12.79 0.56 12.16
N GLU A 81 13.25 1.41 13.08
CA GLU A 81 12.42 1.96 14.15
C GLU A 81 11.32 2.87 13.56
N VAL A 82 11.74 3.86 12.76
CA VAL A 82 10.83 4.73 12.01
C VAL A 82 10.60 4.12 10.63
N ARG A 83 9.33 3.89 10.26
CA ARG A 83 8.93 3.13 9.05
C ARG A 83 8.06 3.91 8.04
N ASN A 84 8.07 5.23 8.10
CA ASN A 84 7.31 6.13 7.19
C ASN A 84 7.98 6.30 5.80
N PHE A 85 8.39 5.19 5.16
CA PHE A 85 9.07 5.20 3.85
C PHE A 85 8.12 5.13 2.64
N SER A 86 6.80 5.01 2.88
CA SER A 86 5.81 4.92 1.82
C SER A 86 5.27 6.30 1.43
N HIS A 87 4.70 6.39 0.23
CA HIS A 87 4.07 7.61 -0.29
C HIS A 87 2.56 7.63 0.00
N GLY A 88 2.07 6.83 0.97
CA GLY A 88 0.66 6.77 1.37
C GLY A 88 0.12 5.36 1.59
N CYS A 89 0.44 4.40 0.71
CA CYS A 89 0.02 3.02 0.89
C CYS A 89 0.69 2.35 2.10
N MET A 90 0.00 1.39 2.70
CA MET A 90 0.43 0.70 3.91
C MET A 90 1.06 -0.65 3.54
N ARG A 91 2.36 -0.76 3.73
CA ARG A 91 3.11 -2.00 3.45
C ARG A 91 2.99 -2.96 4.64
N LEU A 92 2.77 -4.23 4.34
CA LEU A 92 2.67 -5.31 5.33
C LEU A 92 3.98 -6.11 5.40
N GLN A 93 4.40 -6.43 6.62
CA GLN A 93 5.54 -7.32 6.85
C GLN A 93 5.21 -8.75 6.43
N ASP A 94 4.07 -9.25 6.89
CA ASP A 94 3.60 -10.62 6.65
C ASP A 94 2.24 -10.65 5.93
N PRO A 95 2.18 -10.17 4.68
CA PRO A 95 0.92 -10.02 3.95
C PRO A 95 0.25 -11.35 3.64
N PHE A 96 1.03 -12.41 3.41
CA PHE A 96 0.48 -13.75 3.19
C PHE A 96 -0.15 -14.33 4.45
N LYS A 97 0.35 -13.96 5.64
CA LYS A 97 -0.28 -14.34 6.91
C LYS A 97 -1.63 -13.67 7.10
N LEU A 98 -1.73 -12.38 6.75
CA LEU A 98 -3.03 -11.70 6.68
C LEU A 98 -3.95 -12.36 5.64
N GLY A 99 -3.43 -12.72 4.47
CA GLY A 99 -4.18 -13.41 3.43
C GLY A 99 -4.76 -14.76 3.89
N GLU A 100 -3.96 -15.56 4.60
CA GLU A 100 -4.38 -16.81 5.23
C GLU A 100 -5.52 -16.56 6.23
N MET A 101 -5.35 -15.60 7.15
CA MET A 101 -6.39 -15.27 8.14
C MET A 101 -7.70 -14.81 7.48
N VAL A 102 -7.62 -14.00 6.43
CA VAL A 102 -8.79 -13.57 5.65
C VAL A 102 -9.43 -14.77 4.94
N TRP A 103 -8.63 -15.68 4.36
CA TRP A 103 -9.15 -16.86 3.70
C TRP A 103 -9.91 -17.78 4.66
N GLU A 104 -9.28 -18.10 5.80
CA GLU A 104 -9.85 -18.94 6.85
C GLU A 104 -11.17 -18.37 7.38
N HIS A 105 -11.22 -17.04 7.59
CA HIS A 105 -12.44 -16.37 8.05
C HIS A 105 -13.65 -16.59 7.12
N PHE A 106 -13.43 -16.61 5.80
CA PHE A 106 -14.52 -16.77 4.82
C PHE A 106 -14.74 -18.21 4.36
N ASN A 107 -13.73 -19.07 4.47
CA ASN A 107 -13.77 -20.45 4.02
C ASN A 107 -13.29 -21.40 5.13
N PRO A 108 -13.99 -21.48 6.28
CA PRO A 108 -13.51 -22.22 7.46
C PRO A 108 -13.35 -23.74 7.24
N LYS A 109 -13.89 -24.29 6.14
CA LYS A 109 -13.74 -25.70 5.74
C LYS A 109 -12.63 -25.93 4.71
N ASP A 110 -12.01 -24.85 4.23
CA ASP A 110 -10.96 -24.89 3.21
C ASP A 110 -9.67 -24.29 3.78
N THR A 111 -8.69 -25.15 4.03
CA THR A 111 -7.44 -24.75 4.66
C THR A 111 -6.43 -24.34 3.61
N VAL A 112 -6.19 -23.04 3.49
CA VAL A 112 -5.19 -22.47 2.59
C VAL A 112 -4.16 -21.70 3.41
N THR A 113 -2.93 -22.23 3.44
CA THR A 113 -1.84 -21.64 4.23
C THR A 113 -1.19 -20.44 3.53
N SER A 114 -0.44 -19.65 4.30
CA SER A 114 0.40 -18.56 3.78
C SER A 114 1.33 -19.01 2.63
N ASP A 115 1.94 -20.19 2.74
CA ASP A 115 2.83 -20.73 1.71
C ASP A 115 2.08 -21.14 0.44
N THR A 116 0.86 -21.68 0.58
CA THR A 116 0.01 -22.00 -0.56
C THR A 116 -0.37 -20.75 -1.34
N LEU A 117 -0.82 -19.69 -0.65
CA LEU A 117 -1.13 -18.40 -1.28
C LEU A 117 0.09 -17.81 -2.00
N LYS A 118 1.26 -17.87 -1.37
CA LYS A 118 2.51 -17.39 -1.97
C LYS A 118 2.87 -18.17 -3.23
N ASN A 119 2.74 -19.49 -3.19
CA ASN A 119 3.01 -20.34 -4.35
C ASN A 119 2.04 -20.06 -5.50
N TRP A 120 0.76 -19.81 -5.23
CA TRP A 120 -0.19 -19.38 -6.26
C TRP A 120 0.23 -18.06 -6.89
N ALA A 121 0.54 -17.05 -6.06
CA ALA A 121 0.97 -15.74 -6.54
C ALA A 121 2.27 -15.76 -7.35
N LEU A 122 3.15 -16.75 -7.13
CA LEU A 122 4.39 -16.92 -7.89
C LEU A 122 4.22 -17.69 -9.20
N ARG A 123 3.32 -18.67 -9.25
CA ARG A 123 3.13 -19.55 -10.42
C ARG A 123 2.25 -18.90 -11.49
N ASP A 124 1.19 -18.23 -11.03
CA ASP A 124 0.26 -17.57 -11.91
C ASP A 124 0.82 -16.18 -12.23
N ALA A 125 1.55 -16.04 -13.34
CA ALA A 125 2.04 -14.74 -13.83
C ALA A 125 0.91 -13.77 -14.26
N VAL A 126 -0.31 -14.03 -13.82
CA VAL A 126 -1.54 -13.30 -14.13
C VAL A 126 -2.21 -12.90 -12.82
N GLU A 127 -2.58 -11.63 -12.71
CA GLU A 127 -3.33 -11.09 -11.57
C GLU A 127 -4.64 -11.88 -11.36
N LYS A 128 -4.80 -12.45 -10.17
CA LYS A 128 -6.06 -13.06 -9.72
C LYS A 128 -6.71 -12.18 -8.65
N ARG A 129 -8.03 -12.00 -8.75
CA ARG A 129 -8.82 -11.23 -7.79
C ARG A 129 -9.77 -12.14 -7.04
N TYR A 130 -9.76 -12.02 -5.72
CA TYR A 130 -10.61 -12.78 -4.81
C TYR A 130 -11.55 -11.81 -4.08
N PRO A 131 -12.76 -11.54 -4.60
CA PRO A 131 -13.70 -10.64 -3.95
C PRO A 131 -14.23 -11.27 -2.65
N LEU A 132 -14.28 -10.49 -1.58
CA LEU A 132 -14.84 -10.92 -0.31
C LEU A 132 -16.37 -10.89 -0.36
N LYS A 133 -17.03 -11.97 0.05
CA LYS A 133 -18.50 -12.06 0.09
C LYS A 133 -19.11 -11.14 1.14
N LYS A 134 -18.43 -10.97 2.28
CA LYS A 134 -18.78 -9.97 3.30
C LYS A 134 -17.56 -9.07 3.52
N PRO A 135 -17.72 -7.75 3.64
CA PRO A 135 -16.61 -6.86 3.92
C PRO A 135 -16.00 -7.10 5.32
N ILE A 136 -14.68 -6.93 5.43
CA ILE A 136 -14.00 -6.78 6.72
C ILE A 136 -13.82 -5.26 6.94
N PRO A 137 -14.33 -4.67 8.02
CA PRO A 137 -14.08 -3.27 8.35
C PRO A 137 -12.59 -2.99 8.54
N ILE A 138 -12.13 -1.84 8.04
CA ILE A 138 -10.76 -1.36 8.24
C ILE A 138 -10.83 0.03 8.85
N GLU A 139 -10.18 0.17 10.00
CA GLU A 139 -9.98 1.44 10.71
C GLU A 139 -8.48 1.73 10.75
N VAL A 140 -8.12 2.99 10.53
CA VAL A 140 -6.73 3.43 10.48
C VAL A 140 -6.60 4.67 11.34
N ASP A 141 -6.07 4.46 12.54
CA ASP A 141 -5.89 5.53 13.52
C ASP A 141 -4.46 6.05 13.57
N TYR A 142 -4.32 7.25 14.10
CA TYR A 142 -3.04 7.87 14.41
C TYR A 142 -3.00 8.18 15.89
N ILE A 143 -2.36 7.29 16.65
CA ILE A 143 -2.29 7.34 18.10
C ILE A 143 -0.81 7.33 18.50
N THR A 144 -0.36 8.40 19.15
CA THR A 144 1.04 8.57 19.58
C THR A 144 1.29 8.15 21.02
N VAL A 145 0.23 7.83 21.77
CA VAL A 145 0.31 7.30 23.13
C VAL A 145 -0.59 6.08 23.25
N THR A 146 -0.01 4.92 23.52
CA THR A 146 -0.73 3.64 23.62
C THR A 146 -0.42 2.93 24.93
N SER A 147 -1.28 2.02 25.39
CA SER A 147 -0.99 1.15 26.53
C SER A 147 -1.04 -0.33 26.13
N ASP A 148 -0.20 -1.15 26.77
CA ASP A 148 -0.34 -2.61 26.67
C ASP A 148 -1.41 -3.15 27.65
N SER A 149 -1.62 -4.47 27.62
CA SER A 149 -2.57 -5.16 28.51
C SER A 149 -2.20 -5.10 30.00
N LEU A 150 -0.97 -4.71 30.31
CA LEU A 150 -0.46 -4.54 31.68
C LEU A 150 -0.48 -3.06 32.12
N SER A 151 -1.09 -2.18 31.32
CA SER A 151 -1.18 -0.74 31.55
C SER A 151 0.16 0.01 31.51
N HIS A 152 1.20 -0.55 30.89
CA HIS A 152 2.40 0.23 30.59
C HIS A 152 2.12 1.20 29.45
N ILE A 153 2.54 2.45 29.62
CA ILE A 153 2.33 3.52 28.64
C ILE A 153 3.53 3.60 27.70
N TYR A 154 3.26 3.64 26.40
CA TYR A 154 4.25 3.81 25.34
C TYR A 154 3.98 5.10 24.58
N PHE A 155 5.06 5.87 24.38
CA PHE A 155 5.06 7.06 23.54
C PHE A 155 5.72 6.75 22.20
N HIS A 156 5.07 7.16 21.12
CA HIS A 156 5.54 7.01 19.75
C HIS A 156 5.89 8.38 19.18
N TYR A 157 6.80 8.40 18.20
CA TYR A 157 7.16 9.64 17.52
C TYR A 157 5.95 10.23 16.76
N ASP A 158 5.67 11.51 16.96
CA ASP A 158 4.67 12.26 16.19
C ASP A 158 5.21 12.62 14.79
N VAL A 159 5.36 11.61 13.94
CA VAL A 159 5.94 11.73 12.59
C VAL A 159 5.14 12.64 11.64
N TYR A 160 3.89 12.96 11.98
CA TYR A 160 3.03 13.85 11.19
C TYR A 160 2.72 15.19 11.87
N GLY A 161 3.29 15.48 13.04
CA GLY A 161 3.08 16.74 13.75
C GLY A 161 1.62 17.02 14.09
N ARG A 162 0.84 15.98 14.40
CA ARG A 162 -0.61 16.10 14.64
C ARG A 162 -0.95 16.37 16.10
N ASP A 163 -0.06 16.05 17.02
CA ASP A 163 -0.36 16.05 18.45
C ASP A 163 -0.68 17.46 18.95
N GLU A 164 0.09 18.47 18.51
CA GLU A 164 -0.17 19.88 18.87
C GLU A 164 -1.57 20.33 18.43
N LYS A 165 -2.00 19.90 17.24
CA LYS A 165 -3.33 20.22 16.72
C LYS A 165 -4.42 19.52 17.55
N TYR A 166 -4.21 18.27 17.92
CA TYR A 166 -5.17 17.52 18.73
C TYR A 166 -5.28 18.07 20.15
N LEU A 167 -4.16 18.43 20.78
CA LEU A 167 -4.14 19.05 22.10
C LEU A 167 -4.98 20.34 22.14
N LYS A 168 -4.80 21.23 21.15
CA LYS A 168 -5.62 22.47 21.03
C LYS A 168 -7.11 22.18 20.91
N ILE A 169 -7.50 21.14 20.18
CA ILE A 169 -8.91 20.73 20.04
C ILE A 169 -9.45 20.23 21.38
N ILE A 170 -8.71 19.35 22.07
CA ILE A 170 -9.10 18.78 23.36
C ILE A 170 -9.27 19.89 24.41
N GLU A 171 -8.34 20.83 24.51
CA GLU A 171 -8.44 21.98 25.43
C GLU A 171 -9.69 22.82 25.17
N THR A 172 -10.00 23.06 23.89
CA THR A 172 -11.19 23.84 23.50
C THR A 172 -12.49 23.11 23.85
N LEU A 173 -12.53 21.78 23.65
CA LEU A 173 -13.70 20.96 24.01
C LEU A 173 -13.92 20.94 25.52
N ASN A 174 -12.85 20.78 26.32
CA ASN A 174 -12.96 20.73 27.78
C ASN A 174 -13.49 22.05 28.36
N ARG A 175 -13.13 23.21 27.77
CA ARG A 175 -13.68 24.51 28.19
C ARG A 175 -15.20 24.60 27.93
N LYS A 176 -15.67 24.12 26.77
CA LYS A 176 -17.09 24.15 26.41
C LYS A 176 -18.00 23.21 27.22
N VAL A 177 -17.43 22.20 27.88
CA VAL A 177 -18.18 21.28 28.75
C VAL A 177 -18.32 21.82 30.17
N GLN A 178 -17.49 22.80 30.54
CA GLN A 178 -17.52 23.45 31.85
C GLN A 178 -18.42 24.70 31.89
N ASP A 179 -18.88 25.18 30.73
CA ASP A 179 -19.88 26.25 30.56
C ASP A 179 -21.28 25.66 30.28
#